data_AF-A0A7C4C3X8-F1
#
_entry.id   AF-A0A7C4C3X8-F1
#
_cell.length_a   1.000
_cell.length_b   1.000
_cell.length_c   1.000
_cell.angle_alpha   90.00
_cell.angle_beta   90.00
_cell.angle_gamma   90.00
#
_symmetry.space_group_name_H-M   'P 1'
#
loop_
_entity.id
_entity.type
_entity.pdbx_description
1 polymer ?
#
loop_
_entity_poly.entity_id
_entity_poly.type
_entity_poly.pdbx_seq_one_letter_code
_entity_poly.pdbx_strand_id
1 'polypeptide(L)'
;MAYFKLEPFGEERADLRAGIIASTIANVHRDSKKRRKPFTPQDFMPKFEQKKVDHATLAEKIKAVFRMLKELQDAKTNEDL
;
A
#
# COMPACT_ATOMS: atom_id res chain seq x y z
N MET A 1 -15.37 -9.36 0.80
CA MET A 1 -14.97 -8.62 -0.43
C MET A 1 -13.92 -9.42 -1.21
N ALA A 2 -14.34 -10.49 -1.90
CA ALA A 2 -13.44 -11.30 -2.74
C ALA A 2 -13.28 -10.73 -4.17
N TYR A 3 -14.16 -9.81 -4.58
CA TYR A 3 -14.17 -9.23 -5.93
C TYR A 3 -13.04 -8.21 -6.20
N PHE A 4 -12.43 -7.59 -5.18
CA PHE A 4 -11.30 -6.66 -5.37
C PHE A 4 -9.99 -7.34 -5.80
N LYS A 5 -9.90 -8.68 -5.72
CA LYS A 5 -8.71 -9.45 -6.11
C LYS A 5 -8.82 -10.11 -7.49
N LEU A 6 -10.02 -10.14 -8.08
CA LEU A 6 -10.31 -10.96 -9.26
C LEU A 6 -10.28 -10.19 -10.59
N GLU A 7 -10.26 -8.86 -10.55
CA GLU A 7 -10.31 -8.04 -11.77
C GLU A 7 -9.16 -7.02 -11.83
N PRO A 8 -8.35 -6.99 -12.90
CA PRO A 8 -7.24 -6.05 -13.06
C PRO A 8 -7.69 -4.63 -13.43
N PHE A 9 -8.94 -4.23 -13.11
CA PHE A 9 -9.59 -2.99 -13.58
C PHE A 9 -9.89 -1.96 -12.48
N GLY A 10 -9.08 -1.91 -11.40
CA GLY A 10 -9.22 -0.82 -10.42
C GLY A 10 -8.78 0.54 -10.99
N GLU A 11 -9.41 1.63 -10.53
CA GLU A 11 -9.05 3.03 -10.84
C GLU A 11 -7.54 3.30 -10.68
N GLU A 12 -6.89 2.74 -9.66
CA GLU A 12 -5.44 2.89 -9.46
C GLU A 12 -4.60 2.37 -10.65
N ARG A 13 -5.05 1.30 -11.33
CA ARG A 13 -4.38 0.80 -12.55
C ARG A 13 -4.68 1.69 -13.75
N ALA A 14 -5.84 2.35 -13.79
CA ALA A 14 -6.14 3.36 -14.81
C ALA A 14 -5.25 4.60 -14.62
N ASP A 15 -5.10 5.08 -13.38
CA ASP A 15 -4.21 6.18 -13.01
C ASP A 15 -2.75 5.88 -13.36
N LEU A 16 -2.29 4.64 -13.12
CA LEU A 16 -0.94 4.25 -13.51
C LEU A 16 -0.72 4.33 -15.03
N ARG A 17 -1.68 3.84 -15.84
CA ARG A 17 -1.59 3.92 -17.31
C ARG A 17 -1.59 5.38 -17.77
N ALA A 18 -2.46 6.21 -17.20
CA ALA A 18 -2.49 7.64 -17.48
C ALA A 18 -1.16 8.31 -17.11
N GLY A 19 -0.60 7.99 -15.94
CA GLY A 19 0.68 8.48 -15.48
C GLY A 19 1.85 8.08 -16.39
N ILE A 20 1.86 6.86 -16.93
CA ILE A 20 2.88 6.42 -17.91
C ILE A 20 2.81 7.28 -19.18
N ILE A 21 1.62 7.48 -19.74
CA ILE A 21 1.43 8.30 -20.95
C ILE A 21 1.84 9.75 -20.69
N ALA A 22 1.37 10.36 -19.60
CA ALA A 22 1.71 11.72 -19.22
C ALA A 22 3.22 11.89 -18.99
N SER A 23 3.87 10.94 -18.31
CA SER A 23 5.33 10.97 -18.09
C SER A 23 6.13 10.88 -19.38
N THR A 24 5.62 10.14 -20.37
CA THR A 24 6.26 10.03 -21.69
C THR A 24 6.21 11.39 -22.40
N ILE A 25 5.02 11.99 -22.49
CA ILE A 25 4.83 13.31 -23.14
C ILE A 25 5.63 14.39 -22.43
N ALA A 26 5.62 14.42 -21.10
CA ALA A 26 6.35 15.40 -20.30
C ALA A 26 7.87 15.26 -20.47
N ASN A 27 8.40 14.05 -20.56
CA ASN A 27 9.83 13.82 -20.77
C ASN A 27 10.28 14.16 -22.19
N VAL A 28 9.44 13.98 -23.21
CA VAL A 28 9.72 14.43 -24.60
C VAL A 28 9.91 15.94 -24.65
N HIS A 29 9.12 16.70 -23.89
CA HIS A 29 9.19 18.16 -23.84
C HIS A 29 10.09 18.70 -22.71
N ARG A 30 10.79 17.83 -21.97
CA ARG A 30 11.59 18.23 -20.80
C ARG A 30 12.89 18.90 -21.22
N ASP A 31 13.08 20.13 -20.76
CA ASP A 31 14.39 20.78 -20.78
C ASP A 31 15.28 20.22 -19.66
N SER A 32 16.31 19.44 -20.03
CA SER A 32 17.24 18.80 -19.09
C SER A 32 18.13 19.78 -18.31
N LYS A 33 18.31 21.01 -18.80
CA LYS A 33 19.06 22.05 -18.08
C LYS A 33 18.23 22.67 -16.95
N LYS A 34 16.92 22.85 -17.18
CA LYS A 34 15.98 23.37 -16.17
C LYS A 34 15.53 22.29 -15.19
N ARG A 35 15.32 21.06 -15.66
CA ARG A 35 14.96 19.92 -14.81
C ARG A 35 15.79 18.70 -15.21
N ARG A 36 16.86 18.47 -14.46
CA ARG A 36 17.79 17.36 -14.69
C ARG A 36 17.14 15.98 -14.52
N LYS A 37 16.22 15.84 -13.56
CA LYS A 37 15.55 14.57 -13.28
C LYS A 37 14.33 14.37 -14.20
N PRO A 38 14.19 13.20 -14.86
CA PRO A 38 12.98 12.84 -15.59
C PRO A 38 11.74 12.87 -14.71
N PHE A 39 10.60 13.10 -15.33
CA PHE A 39 9.31 12.84 -14.69
C PHE A 39 9.06 11.34 -14.66
N THR A 40 8.55 10.86 -13.53
CA THR A 40 8.13 9.48 -13.31
C THR A 40 6.61 9.38 -13.46
N PRO A 41 6.05 8.20 -13.77
CA PRO A 41 4.59 8.02 -13.78
C PRO A 41 3.93 8.46 -12.46
N GLN A 42 4.60 8.23 -11.33
CA GLN A 42 4.11 8.60 -10.00
C GLN A 42 3.95 10.11 -9.80
N ASP A 43 4.69 10.95 -10.53
CA ASP A 43 4.53 12.41 -10.49
C ASP A 43 3.15 12.86 -11.04
N PHE A 44 2.45 12.00 -11.77
CA PHE A 44 1.15 12.25 -12.38
C PHE A 44 0.02 11.40 -11.78
N MET A 45 0.28 10.64 -10.71
CA MET A 45 -0.74 9.85 -10.04
C MET A 45 -1.39 10.64 -8.90
N PRO A 46 -2.70 10.45 -8.64
CA PRO A 46 -3.35 11.03 -7.48
C PRO A 46 -2.72 10.49 -6.18
N LYS A 47 -2.50 11.39 -5.23
CA LYS A 47 -2.05 11.04 -3.88
C LYS A 47 -3.28 10.81 -3.01
N PHE A 48 -3.71 9.56 -2.90
CA PHE A 48 -4.73 9.21 -1.92
C PHE A 48 -4.17 9.42 -0.51
N GLU A 49 -4.93 10.09 0.36
CA GLU A 49 -4.55 10.20 1.76
C GLU A 49 -4.34 8.79 2.32
N GLN A 50 -3.12 8.50 2.76
CA GLN A 50 -2.87 7.30 3.52
C GLN A 50 -3.71 7.44 4.80
N LYS A 51 -4.65 6.51 5.03
CA LYS A 51 -5.34 6.42 6.32
C LYS A 51 -4.26 6.44 7.39
N LYS A 52 -4.23 7.49 8.21
CA LYS A 52 -3.35 7.55 9.36
C LYS A 52 -3.59 6.28 10.15
N VAL A 53 -2.58 5.42 10.20
CA VAL A 53 -2.63 4.23 11.05
C VAL A 53 -2.64 4.78 12.46
N ASP A 54 -3.79 4.72 13.13
CA ASP A 54 -3.86 5.07 14.53
C ASP A 54 -2.98 4.08 15.31
N HIS A 55 -1.86 4.60 15.82
CA HIS A 55 -0.85 3.82 16.52
C HIS A 55 -1.40 3.20 17.81
N ALA A 56 -2.44 3.80 18.41
CA ALA A 56 -3.12 3.21 19.56
C ALA A 56 -3.80 1.90 19.15
N THR A 57 -4.54 1.89 18.04
CA THR A 57 -5.23 0.69 17.55
C THR A 57 -4.26 -0.39 17.07
N LEU A 58 -3.08 -0.02 16.56
CA LEU A 58 -2.06 -0.99 16.16
C LEU A 58 -1.45 -1.70 17.38
N ALA A 59 -1.11 -0.96 18.43
CA ALA A 59 -0.58 -1.52 19.66
C ALA A 59 -1.59 -2.44 20.35
N GLU A 60 -2.87 -2.08 20.35
CA GLU A 60 -3.96 -2.92 20.86
C GLU A 60 -4.09 -4.23 20.07
N LYS A 61 -4.04 -4.16 18.74
CA LYS A 61 -4.07 -5.37 17.88
C LYS A 61 -2.87 -6.27 18.14
N ILE A 62 -1.67 -5.70 18.29
CA ILE A 62 -0.45 -6.46 18.60
C ILE A 62 -0.60 -7.16 19.96
N LYS A 63 -1.06 -6.44 21.00
CA LYS A 63 -1.30 -7.04 22.33
C LYS A 63 -2.35 -8.15 22.30
N ALA A 64 -3.41 -8.00 21.51
CA ALA A 64 -4.44 -9.02 21.35
C ALA A 64 -3.86 -10.31 20.72
N VAL A 65 -3.03 -10.17 19.69
CA VAL A 65 -2.32 -11.32 19.07
C VAL A 65 -1.40 -12.02 20.08
N PHE A 66 -0.64 -11.26 20.87
CA PHE A 66 0.22 -11.85 21.90
C PHE A 66 -0.56 -12.61 22.97
N ARG A 67 -1.72 -12.10 23.41
CA ARG A 67 -2.60 -12.82 24.36
C ARG A 67 -3.11 -14.13 23.76
N MET A 68 -3.62 -14.08 22.52
CA MET A 68 -4.11 -15.27 21.82
C MET A 68 -3.02 -16.34 21.67
N LEU A 69 -1.80 -15.94 21.30
CA LEU A 69 -0.66 -16.88 21.19
C LEU A 69 -0.31 -17.52 22.53
N LYS A 70 -0.36 -16.74 23.61
CA LYS A 70 -0.12 -17.25 24.96
C LYS A 70 -1.19 -18.27 25.38
N GLU A 71 -2.47 -17.94 25.16
CA GLU A 71 -3.58 -18.85 25.46
C GLU A 71 -3.49 -20.17 24.67
N LEU A 72 -3.07 -20.12 23.40
CA LEU A 72 -2.83 -21.32 22.60
C LEU A 72 -1.65 -22.17 23.11
N GLN A 73 -0.63 -21.53 23.68
CA GLN A 73 0.52 -22.22 24.26
C GLN A 73 0.16 -22.86 25.61
N ASP A 74 -0.60 -22.16 26.44
CA ASP A 74 -1.09 -22.64 27.73
C ASP A 74 -2.11 -23.79 27.56
N ALA A 75 -2.94 -23.74 26.50
CA ALA A 75 -3.86 -24.83 26.14
C ALA A 75 -3.12 -26.11 25.72
N LYS A 76 -2.07 -25.98 24.88
CA LYS A 76 -1.24 -27.13 24.48
C LYS A 76 -0.45 -27.72 25.65
N THR A 77 -0.03 -26.90 26.61
CA THR A 77 0.74 -27.38 27.77
C THR A 77 -0.12 -28.14 28.79
N ASN A 78 -1.44 -27.93 28.80
CA ASN A 78 -2.37 -28.64 29.69
C ASN A 78 -2.94 -29.94 29.08
N GLU A 79 -2.79 -30.18 27.77
CA GLU A 79 -3.15 -31.45 27.13
C GLU A 79 -2.05 -32.52 27.24
N ASP A 80 -0.83 -32.14 27.64
CA ASP A 80 0.35 -33.02 27.78
C ASP A 80 0.58 -33.54 29.24
N LEU A 81 -0.40 -33.38 30.14
CA LEU A 81 -0.43 -33.93 31.53
C LEU A 81 -1.60 -34.91 31.71
#